data_AF-A0AAW9DY02-F1
#
_entry.id   AF-A0AAW9DY02-F1
#
_cell.length_a   1.000
_cell.length_b   1.000
_cell.length_c   1.000
_cell.angle_alpha   90.00
_cell.angle_beta   90.00
_cell.angle_gamma   90.00
#
_symmetry.space_group_name_H-M   'P 1'
#
loop_
_entity.id
_entity.type
_entity.pdbx_description
1 polymer ?
#
loop_
_entity_poly.entity_id
_entity_poly.type
_entity_poly.pdbx_seq_one_letter_code
_entity_poly.pdbx_strand_id
1 'polypeptide(L)'
;MDYTAAIIACLMLVTAIWMLLHGIRGYQKGVIIETRKSSPIKDYYYRGDFGFYVNIFFYIVVGTVMVGFSAWLFFRSIAYW
;
A
#
# COMPACT_ATOMS: atom_id res chain seq x y z
N MET A 1 -24.07 7.07 11.75
CA MET A 1 -23.32 6.31 10.74
C MET A 1 -22.86 7.30 9.68
N ASP A 2 -21.55 7.44 9.52
CA ASP A 2 -20.92 8.33 8.53
C ASP A 2 -20.56 7.51 7.29
N TYR A 3 -21.42 7.59 6.27
CA TYR A 3 -21.24 6.84 5.03
C TYR A 3 -20.02 7.31 4.23
N THR A 4 -19.66 8.58 4.31
CA THR A 4 -18.50 9.13 3.60
C THR A 4 -17.22 8.55 4.18
N ALA A 5 -17.09 8.54 5.52
CA ALA A 5 -15.95 7.93 6.20
C ALA A 5 -15.86 6.42 5.94
N ALA A 6 -17.00 5.72 5.89
CA ALA A 6 -17.04 4.29 5.59
C ALA A 6 -16.52 3.98 4.16
N ILE A 7 -16.94 4.77 3.16
CA ILE A 7 -16.48 4.61 1.78
C ILE A 7 -14.96 4.87 1.69
N ILE A 8 -14.47 5.93 2.34
CA ILE A 8 -13.04 6.25 2.37
C ILE A 8 -12.25 5.10 3.01
N ALA A 9 -12.74 4.55 4.13
CA ALA A 9 -12.10 3.41 4.79
C ALA A 9 -11.96 2.21 3.84
N CYS A 10 -13.02 1.87 3.09
CA CYS A 10 -12.98 0.79 2.10
C CYS A 10 -11.98 1.05 0.96
N LEU A 11 -11.93 2.28 0.42
CA LEU A 11 -10.97 2.65 -0.63
C LEU A 11 -9.52 2.59 -0.14
N MET A 12 -9.29 3.01 1.11
CA MET A 12 -7.98 2.88 1.76
C MET A 12 -7.59 1.42 1.94
N LEU A 13 -8.53 0.55 2.30
CA LEU A 13 -8.27 -0.89 2.43
C LEU A 13 -7.84 -1.51 1.10
N VAL A 14 -8.55 -1.20 0.01
CA VAL A 14 -8.21 -1.70 -1.33
C VAL A 14 -6.81 -1.24 -1.73
N THR A 15 -6.48 0.03 -1.45
CA THR A 15 -5.15 0.59 -1.73
C THR A 15 -4.07 -0.10 -0.89
N ALA A 16 -4.34 -0.35 0.40
CA ALA A 16 -3.43 -1.05 1.29
C ALA A 16 -3.16 -2.48 0.82
N ILE A 17 -4.20 -3.22 0.41
CA ILE A 17 -4.07 -4.56 -0.16
C ILE A 17 -3.22 -4.51 -1.44
N TRP A 18 -3.46 -3.54 -2.32
CA TRP A 18 -2.67 -3.38 -3.53
C TRP A 18 -1.19 -3.12 -3.21
N MET A 19 -0.87 -2.26 -2.25
CA MET A 19 0.50 -1.99 -1.81
C MET A 19 1.19 -3.25 -1.28
N LEU A 20 0.52 -4.00 -0.40
CA LEU A 20 1.05 -5.25 0.15
C LEU A 20 1.30 -6.29 -0.95
N LEU A 21 0.34 -6.46 -1.86
CA LEU A 21 0.48 -7.37 -3.00
C LEU A 21 1.61 -6.93 -3.94
N HIS A 22 1.79 -5.62 -4.15
CA HIS A 22 2.88 -5.08 -4.97
C HIS A 22 4.24 -5.41 -4.35
N GLY A 23 4.41 -5.15 -3.05
CA GLY A 23 5.63 -5.49 -2.31
C GLY A 23 5.93 -6.99 -2.31
N ILE A 24 4.94 -7.84 -2.01
CA ILE A 24 5.08 -9.31 -1.99
C ILE A 24 5.46 -9.84 -3.38
N ARG A 25 4.75 -9.43 -4.43
CA ARG A 25 5.03 -9.87 -5.80
C ARG A 25 6.38 -9.35 -6.30
N GLY A 26 6.74 -8.12 -5.94
CA GLY A 26 8.04 -7.54 -6.24
C GLY A 26 9.16 -8.33 -5.58
N TYR A 27 8.99 -8.70 -4.31
CA TYR A 27 9.92 -9.58 -3.61
C TYR A 27 10.02 -10.93 -4.31
N GLN A 28 8.91 -11.63 -4.59
CA GLN A 28 8.92 -12.95 -5.25
C GLN A 28 9.62 -12.93 -6.62
N LYS A 29 9.34 -11.91 -7.44
CA LYS A 29 9.95 -11.75 -8.78
C LYS A 29 11.40 -11.29 -8.74
N GLY A 30 11.84 -10.67 -7.64
CA GLY A 30 13.18 -10.07 -7.54
C GLY A 30 13.33 -8.76 -8.31
N VAL A 31 12.21 -8.13 -8.70
CA VAL A 31 12.19 -6.81 -9.35
C VAL A 31 10.96 -6.02 -8.92
N ILE A 32 11.16 -4.76 -8.59
CA ILE A 32 10.10 -3.77 -8.40
C ILE A 32 10.17 -2.76 -9.52
N ILE A 33 9.00 -2.40 -10.05
CA ILE A 33 8.86 -1.44 -11.14
C ILE A 33 8.00 -0.30 -10.63
N GLU A 34 8.60 0.87 -10.48
CA GLU A 34 7.90 2.08 -10.06
C GLU A 34 7.77 3.03 -11.25
N THR A 35 6.61 3.69 -11.35
CA THR A 35 6.42 4.73 -12.36
C THR A 35 6.85 6.05 -11.75
N ARG A 36 7.79 6.75 -12.40
CA ARG A 36 8.26 8.03 -11.90
C ARG A 36 7.12 9.06 -11.97
N LYS A 37 6.93 9.82 -10.88
CA LYS A 37 5.89 10.85 -10.82
C LYS A 37 6.08 11.85 -11.98
N SER A 38 5.00 12.07 -12.73
CA SER A 38 4.97 13.00 -13.88
C SER A 38 5.86 12.61 -15.07
N SER A 39 6.24 11.34 -15.20
CA SER A 39 7.01 10.85 -16.35
C SER A 39 6.50 9.47 -16.81
N PRO A 40 6.52 9.18 -18.13
CA PRO A 40 6.26 7.82 -18.62
C PRO A 40 7.43 6.86 -18.35
N ILE A 41 8.55 7.34 -17.80
CA ILE A 41 9.72 6.54 -17.47
C ILE A 41 9.43 5.68 -16.23
N LYS A 42 9.86 4.41 -16.30
CA LYS A 42 9.76 3.45 -15.20
C LYS A 42 11.13 3.23 -14.58
N ASP A 43 11.19 3.30 -13.25
CA ASP A 43 12.37 2.97 -12.46
C ASP A 43 12.30 1.49 -12.09
N TYR A 44 13.41 0.78 -12.28
CA TYR A 44 13.52 -0.67 -12.04
C TYR A 44 14.49 -0.90 -10.88
N TYR A 45 14.03 -1.56 -9.83
CA TYR A 45 14.83 -1.93 -8.67
C TYR A 45 15.00 -3.44 -8.67
N TYR A 46 16.24 -3.93 -8.73
CA TYR A 46 16.53 -5.35 -8.78
C TYR A 46 16.98 -5.88 -7.42
N ARG A 47 16.69 -7.16 -7.16
CA ARG A 47 17.17 -7.84 -5.96
C ARG A 47 18.70 -7.83 -5.90
N GLY A 48 19.24 -7.39 -4.77
CA GLY A 48 20.68 -7.17 -4.57
C GLY A 48 21.01 -5.69 -4.37
N ASP A 49 20.17 -4.80 -4.90
CA ASP A 49 20.34 -3.36 -4.70
C ASP A 49 19.67 -2.89 -3.41
N PHE A 50 20.30 -1.95 -2.70
CA PHE A 50 19.73 -1.37 -1.48
C PHE A 50 18.33 -0.77 -1.73
N GLY A 51 18.14 -0.09 -2.87
CA GLY A 51 16.87 0.52 -3.25
C GLY A 51 15.71 -0.49 -3.36
N PHE A 52 15.99 -1.72 -3.79
CA PHE A 52 14.96 -2.77 -3.86
C PHE A 52 14.42 -3.14 -2.48
N TYR A 53 15.32 -3.36 -1.51
CA TYR A 53 14.93 -3.73 -0.14
C TYR A 53 14.20 -2.58 0.58
N VAL A 54 14.65 -1.35 0.37
CA VAL A 54 14.00 -0.16 0.92
C VAL A 54 12.58 -0.01 0.37
N ASN A 55 12.37 -0.17 -0.93
CA ASN A 55 11.03 -0.09 -1.52
C ASN A 55 10.10 -1.19 -1.01
N ILE A 56 10.57 -2.44 -0.93
CA ILE A 56 9.78 -3.53 -0.30
C ILE A 56 9.38 -3.16 1.12
N PHE A 57 10.34 -2.71 1.93
CA PHE A 57 10.09 -2.34 3.31
C PHE A 57 9.00 -1.27 3.40
N PHE A 58 9.05 -0.22 2.58
CA PHE A 58 8.02 0.81 2.56
C PHE A 58 6.66 0.28 2.13
N TYR A 59 6.57 -0.54 1.08
CA TYR A 59 5.30 -1.13 0.65
C TYR A 59 4.65 -1.98 1.74
N ILE A 60 5.45 -2.77 2.48
CA ILE A 60 4.96 -3.61 3.58
C ILE A 60 4.54 -2.75 4.78
N VAL A 61 5.42 -1.88 5.28
CA VAL A 61 5.14 -1.08 6.48
C VAL A 61 3.96 -0.14 6.26
N VAL A 62 3.98 0.64 5.18
CA VAL A 62 2.90 1.59 4.90
C VAL A 62 1.60 0.85 4.61
N GLY A 63 1.64 -0.27 3.87
CA GLY A 63 0.49 -1.12 3.62
C GLY A 63 -0.13 -1.63 4.92
N THR A 64 0.67 -2.17 5.84
CA THR A 64 0.18 -2.67 7.14
C THR A 64 -0.42 -1.57 8.00
N VAL A 65 0.22 -0.39 8.07
CA VAL A 65 -0.32 0.76 8.81
C VAL A 65 -1.65 1.22 8.21
N MET A 66 -1.75 1.28 6.87
CA MET A 66 -3.00 1.63 6.20
C MET A 66 -4.12 0.62 6.43
N VAL A 67 -3.83 -0.69 6.53
CA VAL A 67 -4.84 -1.70 6.91
C VAL A 67 -5.39 -1.41 8.29
N GLY A 68 -4.52 -1.18 9.29
CA GLY A 68 -4.95 -0.89 10.66
C GLY A 68 -5.76 0.40 10.75
N PHE A 69 -5.29 1.47 10.09
CA PHE A 69 -5.99 2.75 10.06
C PHE A 69 -7.35 2.65 9.34
N SER A 70 -7.41 1.94 8.20
CA SER A 70 -8.66 1.71 7.47
C SER A 70 -9.68 0.94 8.33
N ALA A 71 -9.26 -0.11 9.02
CA ALA A 71 -10.13 -0.87 9.92
C ALA A 71 -10.67 0.02 11.05
N TRP A 72 -9.79 0.79 11.71
CA TRP A 72 -10.19 1.74 12.75
C TRP A 72 -11.20 2.77 12.23
N LEU A 73 -10.92 3.39 11.07
CA LEU A 73 -11.82 4.38 10.45
C LEU A 73 -13.18 3.77 10.10
N PHE A 74 -13.20 2.55 9.59
CA PHE A 74 -14.44 1.83 9.30
C PHE A 74 -15.28 1.63 10.57
N PHE A 75 -14.70 1.08 11.65
CA PHE A 75 -15.42 0.87 12.91
C PHE A 75 -15.93 2.18 13.53
N ARG A 76 -15.14 3.25 13.45
CA ARG A 76 -15.57 4.58 13.89
C ARG A 76 -16.74 5.11 13.04
N SER A 77 -16.70 4.91 11.72
CA SER A 77 -17.73 5.40 10.79
C SER A 77 -19.10 4.73 11.01
N ILE A 78 -19.12 3.47 11.44
CA ILE A 78 -20.35 2.74 11.75
C ILE A 78 -20.82 2.93 13.19
N ALA A 79 -20.21 3.84 13.95
CA ALA A 79 -20.49 4.09 15.37
C ALA A 79 -20.36 2.84 16.26
N TYR A 80 -19.49 1.90 15.86
CA TYR A 80 -19.16 0.73 16.67
C TYR A 80 -18.19 1.09 17.81
N TRP A 81 -17.41 2.16 17.63
CA TRP A 81 -16.45 2.76 18.57
C TRP A 81 -16.63 4.28 18.62
#